data_AF-A0A3D8JC93-F1
#
_entry.id   AF-A0A3D8JC93-F1
#
_cell.length_a   1.000
_cell.length_b   1.000
_cell.length_c   1.000
_cell.angle_alpha   90.00
_cell.angle_beta   90.00
_cell.angle_gamma   90.00
#
_symmetry.space_group_name_H-M   'P 1'
#
loop_
_entity.id
_entity.type
_entity.pdbx_description
1 polymer ?
#
loop_
_entity_poly.entity_id
_entity_poly.type
_entity_poly.pdbx_seq_one_letter_code
_entity_poly.pdbx_strand_id
1 'polypeptide(L)'
;MNQENNQNKKEYKFYLPDDNGNAMEQATETNSIIIIGGNGAGKSRLGAWIEEEIGENCHRVGGQRSLKYNPNLTLKPLESSRNMLEYGNEKANENPFYFKKEKKHRWLSEPTNFLLHDFDITLSTFIALENVEAKNKLKEIKKASDEKCVNIVRNYISPTDKLQQVWKKVFTHRKIIAENDQFFCQKEEESRYSATEMSDGERAVLYLIAQVLSLREGKTIIIDEPELHLHPSIMNKLWLALEEYRPDCLFIYITHDIEFASLHQDSKKIWVKSFNIENNVKKWDYEELKYQNDFPEDLLLEILGGRKNVLFVEGEKQSYDTQLYQKLYSEFFIIPCGGCEKVIERVKALNEIEIFNKTYKAYGIIDRDFRTENELQCLKEKNIFALNVAEVENLFLLEDVFLWFARKYADDKDSNELFSKFKNFVIETKYKNLKNNQIQQSIKNELEFHLKKIDLDIEKNIDEEKLKNKILSHVEKIDCEKIIKEVLDKFETNDYYEILKVFNHKGLLIDIDEIFGWKKDYQYAKKILHNLNTDDDLRKIFLKNMPFKIESVEE
;
A
#
# COMPACT_ATOMS: atom_id res chain seq x y z
N MET A 1 5.55 -5.62 45.73
CA MET A 1 5.01 -6.93 45.31
C MET A 1 4.20 -6.70 44.04
N ASN A 2 4.88 -6.55 42.91
CA ASN A 2 4.26 -6.60 41.59
C ASN A 2 4.48 -8.04 41.12
N GLN A 3 3.43 -8.86 41.19
CA GLN A 3 3.44 -10.13 40.49
C GLN A 3 3.20 -9.82 39.02
N GLU A 4 4.27 -9.97 38.24
CA GLU A 4 4.23 -10.10 36.80
C GLU A 4 3.25 -11.22 36.44
N ASN A 5 2.17 -10.86 35.74
CA ASN A 5 1.36 -11.82 35.00
C ASN A 5 2.21 -12.35 33.85
N ASN A 6 3.00 -13.39 34.11
CA ASN A 6 3.50 -14.30 33.08
C ASN A 6 2.30 -15.06 32.50
N GLN A 7 1.52 -14.41 31.63
CA GLN A 7 0.78 -15.14 30.61
C GLN A 7 1.83 -15.71 29.66
N ASN A 8 1.98 -17.03 29.64
CA ASN A 8 2.71 -17.72 28.57
C ASN A 8 2.17 -17.20 27.24
N LYS A 9 2.90 -16.32 26.55
CA LYS A 9 2.54 -15.88 25.20
C LYS A 9 2.49 -17.14 24.34
N LYS A 10 1.33 -17.39 23.76
CA LYS A 10 1.12 -18.54 22.89
C LYS A 10 1.86 -18.28 21.59
N GLU A 11 2.87 -19.09 21.32
CA GLU A 11 3.69 -18.99 20.12
C GLU A 11 3.12 -19.91 19.03
N TYR A 12 2.90 -19.36 17.83
CA TYR A 12 2.44 -20.10 16.66
C TYR A 12 3.63 -20.40 15.75
N LYS A 13 3.69 -21.64 15.25
CA LYS A 13 4.76 -22.10 14.37
C LYS A 13 4.28 -22.24 12.93
N PHE A 14 5.14 -21.87 12.00
CA PHE A 14 4.91 -22.04 10.56
C PHE A 14 6.23 -22.30 9.84
N TYR A 15 6.15 -22.67 8.57
CA TYR A 15 7.32 -23.00 7.76
C TYR A 15 7.39 -22.13 6.52
N LEU A 16 8.60 -21.70 6.17
CA LEU A 16 8.92 -21.10 4.87
C LEU A 16 10.10 -21.85 4.24
N PRO A 17 10.22 -21.86 2.89
CA PRO A 17 11.31 -22.54 2.22
C PRO A 17 12.62 -21.76 2.38
N ASP A 18 13.74 -22.45 2.61
CA ASP A 18 15.08 -21.87 2.47
C ASP A 18 15.52 -21.79 0.99
N ASP A 19 16.74 -21.30 0.73
CA ASP A 19 17.32 -21.21 -0.62
C ASP A 19 17.46 -22.56 -1.33
N ASN A 20 17.42 -23.67 -0.58
CA ASN A 20 17.49 -25.04 -1.09
C ASN A 20 16.09 -25.71 -1.17
N GLY A 21 15.03 -24.98 -0.83
CA GLY A 21 13.65 -25.48 -0.80
C GLY A 21 13.31 -26.35 0.42
N ASN A 22 14.18 -26.40 1.44
CA ASN A 22 13.91 -27.09 2.69
C ASN A 22 13.04 -26.25 3.61
N ALA A 23 12.25 -26.90 4.46
CA ALA A 23 11.42 -26.21 5.43
C ALA A 23 12.25 -25.60 6.57
N MET A 24 12.14 -24.29 6.73
CA MET A 24 12.67 -23.53 7.86
C MET A 24 11.52 -23.16 8.79
N GLU A 25 11.60 -23.63 10.05
CA GLU A 25 10.63 -23.28 11.08
C GLU A 25 10.76 -21.81 11.48
N GLN A 26 9.64 -21.12 11.56
CA GLN A 26 9.51 -19.77 12.07
C GLN A 26 8.40 -19.71 13.13
N ALA A 27 8.43 -18.64 13.92
CA ALA A 27 7.46 -18.39 14.97
C ALA A 27 6.89 -16.97 14.92
N THR A 28 5.68 -16.82 15.45
CA THR A 28 5.02 -15.53 15.69
C THR A 28 4.20 -15.60 16.99
N GLU A 29 4.04 -14.44 17.65
CA GLU A 29 3.20 -14.32 18.85
C GLU A 29 1.74 -14.00 18.50
N THR A 30 1.49 -13.52 17.27
CA THR A 30 0.14 -13.25 16.76
C THR A 30 -0.42 -14.48 16.06
N ASN A 31 -1.74 -14.68 16.14
CA ASN A 31 -2.41 -15.78 15.45
C ASN A 31 -2.66 -15.51 13.96
N SER A 32 -1.99 -14.50 13.38
CA SER A 32 -2.09 -14.12 11.99
C SER A 32 -0.74 -13.71 11.40
N ILE A 33 -0.55 -14.08 10.13
CA ILE A 33 0.62 -13.79 9.29
C ILE A 33 0.10 -13.35 7.92
N ILE A 34 0.74 -12.35 7.33
CA ILE A 34 0.41 -11.88 5.98
C ILE A 34 1.56 -12.15 5.04
N ILE A 35 1.26 -12.82 3.94
CA ILE A 35 2.13 -13.00 2.79
C ILE A 35 1.61 -12.07 1.70
N ILE A 36 2.39 -11.05 1.38
CA ILE A 36 2.08 -10.03 0.39
C ILE A 36 3.15 -10.01 -0.71
N GLY A 37 2.80 -9.55 -1.90
CA GLY A 37 3.73 -9.50 -3.03
C GLY A 37 3.02 -9.15 -4.32
N GLY A 38 3.77 -8.72 -5.33
CA GLY A 38 3.22 -8.36 -6.63
C GLY A 38 2.54 -9.53 -7.38
N ASN A 39 1.84 -9.20 -8.46
CA ASN A 39 1.27 -10.20 -9.37
C ASN A 39 2.38 -11.07 -9.98
N GLY A 40 2.15 -12.39 -10.01
CA GLY A 40 3.12 -13.35 -10.54
C GLY A 40 4.31 -13.67 -9.61
N ALA A 41 4.38 -13.13 -8.38
CA ALA A 41 5.46 -13.44 -7.44
C ALA A 41 5.42 -14.88 -6.86
N GLY A 42 4.45 -15.71 -7.25
CA GLY A 42 4.34 -17.09 -6.79
C GLY A 42 3.70 -17.26 -5.41
N LYS A 43 2.91 -16.29 -4.94
CA LYS A 43 2.21 -16.30 -3.64
C LYS A 43 1.33 -17.54 -3.41
N SER A 44 0.40 -17.85 -4.32
CA SER A 44 -0.45 -19.04 -4.20
C SER A 44 0.35 -20.35 -4.28
N ARG A 45 1.50 -20.34 -4.99
CA ARG A 45 2.42 -21.49 -5.00
C ARG A 45 3.11 -21.67 -3.65
N LEU A 46 3.44 -20.57 -2.98
CA LEU A 46 3.98 -20.59 -1.62
C LEU A 46 2.92 -21.14 -0.64
N GLY A 47 1.66 -20.68 -0.74
CA GLY A 47 0.56 -21.23 0.06
C GLY A 47 0.36 -22.74 -0.14
N ALA A 48 0.42 -23.22 -1.38
CA ALA A 48 0.37 -24.65 -1.68
C ALA A 48 1.58 -25.42 -1.10
N TRP A 49 2.78 -24.82 -1.13
CA TRP A 49 3.97 -25.42 -0.53
C TRP A 49 3.86 -25.50 1.00
N ILE A 50 3.39 -24.42 1.66
CA ILE A 50 3.17 -24.41 3.12
C ILE A 50 2.13 -25.47 3.52
N GLU A 51 1.05 -25.62 2.75
CA GLU A 51 0.04 -26.67 2.97
C GLU A 51 0.65 -28.08 2.90
N GLU A 52 1.55 -28.32 1.94
CA GLU A 52 2.23 -29.60 1.80
C GLU A 52 3.20 -29.91 2.95
N GLU A 53 3.92 -28.91 3.45
CA GLU A 53 4.92 -29.09 4.52
C GLU A 53 4.27 -29.25 5.90
N ILE A 54 3.21 -28.48 6.20
CA ILE A 54 2.48 -28.62 7.48
C ILE A 54 1.66 -29.92 7.50
N GLY A 55 1.19 -30.37 6.34
CA GLY A 55 0.45 -31.62 6.22
C GLY A 55 -0.94 -31.55 6.85
N GLU A 56 -1.32 -32.61 7.58
CA GLU A 56 -2.68 -32.79 8.10
C GLU A 56 -3.15 -31.65 9.01
N ASN A 57 -2.24 -30.89 9.62
CA ASN A 57 -2.58 -29.77 10.48
C ASN A 57 -2.89 -28.48 9.70
N CYS A 58 -2.86 -28.51 8.37
CA CYS A 58 -3.15 -27.37 7.52
C CYS A 58 -4.46 -27.51 6.72
N HIS A 59 -5.19 -26.40 6.62
CA HIS A 59 -6.31 -26.27 5.70
C HIS A 59 -6.16 -25.01 4.86
N ARG A 60 -6.06 -25.15 3.54
CA ARG A 60 -6.06 -24.02 2.63
C ARG A 60 -7.45 -23.78 2.03
N VAL A 61 -7.87 -22.52 2.08
CA VAL A 61 -9.05 -21.97 1.41
C VAL A 61 -8.57 -21.31 0.12
N GLY A 62 -8.91 -21.91 -1.02
CA GLY A 62 -8.47 -21.41 -2.32
C GLY A 62 -9.19 -20.13 -2.74
N GLY A 63 -8.47 -19.25 -3.45
CA GLY A 63 -9.04 -18.06 -4.06
C GLY A 63 -10.04 -18.41 -5.16
N GLN A 64 -9.73 -19.39 -6.02
CA GLN A 64 -10.65 -19.82 -7.08
C GLN A 64 -11.69 -20.81 -6.54
N ARG A 65 -12.84 -20.29 -6.11
CA ARG A 65 -13.95 -21.07 -5.53
C ARG A 65 -15.31 -20.65 -6.08
N SER A 66 -16.23 -21.61 -6.18
CA SER A 66 -17.61 -21.39 -6.58
C SER A 66 -18.50 -21.11 -5.36
N LEU A 67 -19.22 -19.99 -5.39
CA LEU A 67 -20.23 -19.64 -4.39
C LEU A 67 -21.64 -20.15 -4.75
N LYS A 68 -21.72 -21.17 -5.62
CA LYS A 68 -23.00 -21.76 -6.00
C LYS A 68 -23.49 -22.65 -4.86
N TYR A 69 -24.64 -22.29 -4.31
CA TYR A 69 -25.30 -23.02 -3.23
C TYR A 69 -26.42 -23.92 -3.77
N ASN A 70 -26.48 -25.16 -3.28
CA ASN A 70 -27.60 -26.06 -3.51
C ASN A 70 -28.48 -26.14 -2.25
N PRO A 71 -29.79 -25.80 -2.33
CA PRO A 71 -30.68 -25.85 -1.17
C PRO A 71 -30.94 -27.26 -0.63
N ASN A 72 -30.63 -28.31 -1.42
CA ASN A 72 -30.79 -29.70 -1.03
C ASN A 72 -29.41 -30.32 -0.71
N LEU A 73 -28.89 -29.98 0.47
CA LEU A 73 -27.60 -30.50 0.94
C LEU A 73 -27.71 -31.98 1.32
N THR A 74 -26.72 -32.78 0.89
CA THR A 74 -26.60 -34.18 1.34
C THR A 74 -25.78 -34.24 2.62
N LEU A 75 -26.42 -34.58 3.74
CA LEU A 75 -25.74 -34.72 5.03
C LEU A 75 -25.00 -36.07 5.13
N LYS A 76 -23.78 -36.02 5.65
CA LYS A 76 -22.94 -37.18 5.94
C LYS A 76 -22.45 -37.13 7.40
N PRO A 77 -21.97 -38.26 7.97
CA PRO A 77 -21.34 -38.24 9.28
C PRO A 77 -20.20 -37.22 9.34
N LEU A 78 -20.06 -36.53 10.48
CA LEU A 78 -19.12 -35.41 10.64
C LEU A 78 -17.71 -35.70 10.14
N GLU A 79 -17.13 -36.84 10.52
CA GLU A 79 -15.77 -37.21 10.08
C GLU A 79 -15.68 -37.42 8.57
N SER A 80 -16.70 -38.02 7.96
CA SER A 80 -16.75 -38.20 6.50
C SER A 80 -16.88 -36.86 5.76
N SER A 81 -17.69 -35.93 6.29
CA SER A 81 -17.85 -34.59 5.73
C SER A 81 -16.57 -33.77 5.87
N ARG A 82 -15.91 -33.82 7.04
CA ARG A 82 -14.61 -33.19 7.29
C ARG A 82 -13.53 -33.74 6.36
N ASN A 83 -13.46 -35.05 6.18
CA ASN A 83 -12.51 -35.66 5.26
C ASN A 83 -12.75 -35.19 3.81
N MET A 84 -14.02 -35.08 3.40
CA MET A 84 -14.36 -34.49 2.10
C MET A 84 -13.93 -33.02 2.00
N LEU A 85 -14.18 -32.22 3.03
CA LEU A 85 -13.82 -30.80 3.06
C LEU A 85 -12.30 -30.58 3.04
N GLU A 86 -11.55 -31.35 3.83
CA GLU A 86 -10.12 -31.18 3.99
C GLU A 86 -9.32 -31.81 2.84
N TYR A 87 -9.73 -33.00 2.37
CA TYR A 87 -8.97 -33.82 1.42
C TYR A 87 -9.66 -34.04 0.07
N GLY A 88 -10.98 -33.79 -0.05
CA GLY A 88 -11.75 -34.14 -1.25
C GLY A 88 -12.08 -35.63 -1.36
N ASN A 89 -11.88 -36.39 -0.28
CA ASN A 89 -12.17 -37.82 -0.21
C ASN A 89 -12.75 -38.18 1.17
N GLU A 90 -13.96 -38.73 1.19
CA GLU A 90 -14.66 -39.14 2.43
C GLU A 90 -13.91 -40.17 3.26
N LYS A 91 -13.15 -41.05 2.59
CA LYS A 91 -12.41 -42.15 3.20
C LYS A 91 -10.92 -41.84 3.33
N ALA A 92 -10.54 -40.56 3.28
CA ALA A 92 -9.16 -40.14 3.42
C ALA A 92 -8.56 -40.78 4.68
N ASN A 93 -7.38 -41.37 4.52
CA ASN A 93 -6.62 -41.90 5.64
C ASN A 93 -5.91 -40.72 6.30
N GLU A 94 -6.17 -40.49 7.58
CA GLU A 94 -5.53 -39.42 8.37
C GLU A 94 -4.05 -39.69 8.64
N ASN A 95 -3.49 -40.81 8.15
CA ASN A 95 -2.06 -41.04 8.25
C ASN A 95 -1.28 -39.97 7.45
N PRO A 96 -0.37 -39.20 8.10
CA PRO A 96 0.41 -38.14 7.47
C PRO A 96 1.16 -38.57 6.21
N PHE A 97 1.55 -39.85 6.11
CA PHE A 97 2.25 -40.41 4.95
C PHE A 97 1.43 -40.35 3.65
N TYR A 98 0.10 -40.32 3.74
CA TYR A 98 -0.78 -40.25 2.58
C TYR A 98 -1.31 -38.83 2.30
N PHE A 99 -0.98 -37.84 3.13
CA PHE A 99 -1.50 -36.48 3.00
C PHE A 99 -1.39 -35.91 1.58
N LYS A 100 -0.17 -35.95 1.00
CA LYS A 100 0.08 -35.45 -0.36
C LYS A 100 -0.71 -36.20 -1.43
N LYS A 101 -1.03 -37.47 -1.21
CA LYS A 101 -1.85 -38.28 -2.14
C LYS A 101 -3.31 -37.91 -2.00
N GLU A 102 -3.82 -37.79 -0.78
CA GLU A 102 -5.24 -37.49 -0.51
C GLU A 102 -5.60 -36.08 -0.99
N LYS A 103 -4.74 -35.07 -0.77
CA LYS A 103 -4.96 -33.69 -1.23
C LYS A 103 -5.06 -33.54 -2.75
N LYS A 104 -4.54 -34.47 -3.54
CA LYS A 104 -4.73 -34.47 -5.00
C LYS A 104 -6.20 -34.59 -5.38
N HIS A 105 -7.04 -35.18 -4.55
CA HIS A 105 -8.48 -35.29 -4.81
C HIS A 105 -9.17 -33.95 -4.70
N ARG A 106 -8.86 -33.14 -3.67
CA ARG A 106 -9.42 -31.78 -3.51
C ARG A 106 -9.01 -30.84 -4.63
N TRP A 107 -7.74 -30.88 -5.02
CA TRP A 107 -7.15 -29.92 -5.96
C TRP A 107 -7.06 -30.43 -7.42
N LEU A 108 -7.53 -31.64 -7.72
CA LEU A 108 -7.34 -32.33 -9.02
C LEU A 108 -5.90 -32.28 -9.57
N SER A 109 -4.89 -32.34 -8.68
CA SER A 109 -3.47 -32.16 -9.02
C SER A 109 -3.07 -30.78 -9.55
N GLU A 110 -3.95 -29.78 -9.49
CA GLU A 110 -3.71 -28.38 -9.85
C GLU A 110 -3.89 -27.46 -8.62
N PRO A 111 -2.95 -27.46 -7.67
CA PRO A 111 -3.12 -26.82 -6.36
C PRO A 111 -3.32 -25.31 -6.40
N THR A 112 -3.00 -24.61 -7.49
CA THR A 112 -3.14 -23.15 -7.57
C THR A 112 -4.25 -22.65 -8.49
N ASN A 113 -4.74 -23.49 -9.42
CA ASN A 113 -5.62 -23.06 -10.51
C ASN A 113 -6.95 -23.83 -10.56
N PHE A 114 -7.16 -24.78 -9.66
CA PHE A 114 -8.38 -25.57 -9.65
C PHE A 114 -9.55 -24.79 -9.03
N LEU A 115 -10.67 -24.71 -9.74
CA LEU A 115 -11.90 -24.12 -9.23
C LEU A 115 -12.58 -25.05 -8.22
N LEU A 116 -12.55 -24.69 -6.94
CA LEU A 116 -13.18 -25.47 -5.88
C LEU A 116 -14.70 -25.33 -5.91
N HIS A 117 -15.37 -26.48 -5.80
CA HIS A 117 -16.83 -26.59 -5.67
C HIS A 117 -17.19 -27.20 -4.31
N ASP A 118 -16.66 -26.62 -3.22
CA ASP A 118 -16.79 -27.16 -1.85
C ASP A 118 -17.77 -26.38 -0.96
N PHE A 119 -18.60 -25.50 -1.53
CA PHE A 119 -19.60 -24.74 -0.77
C PHE A 119 -20.62 -25.66 -0.07
N ASP A 120 -21.23 -26.59 -0.81
CA ASP A 120 -22.20 -27.53 -0.26
C ASP A 120 -21.54 -28.51 0.75
N ILE A 121 -20.28 -28.89 0.50
CA ILE A 121 -19.48 -29.72 1.41
C ILE A 121 -19.23 -28.96 2.73
N THR A 122 -18.92 -27.67 2.64
CA THR A 122 -18.68 -26.81 3.81
C THR A 122 -19.94 -26.71 4.68
N LEU A 123 -21.08 -26.39 4.08
CA LEU A 123 -22.33 -26.26 4.84
C LEU A 123 -22.83 -27.60 5.40
N SER A 124 -22.73 -28.70 4.64
CA SER A 124 -23.08 -30.02 5.16
C SER A 124 -22.15 -30.46 6.30
N THR A 125 -20.87 -30.08 6.27
CA THR A 125 -19.92 -30.30 7.38
C THR A 125 -20.32 -29.49 8.61
N PHE A 126 -20.67 -28.22 8.43
CA PHE A 126 -21.11 -27.33 9.51
C PHE A 126 -22.39 -27.85 10.19
N ILE A 127 -23.38 -28.25 9.41
CA ILE A 127 -24.63 -28.84 9.92
C ILE A 127 -24.35 -30.16 10.64
N ALA A 128 -23.43 -30.98 10.13
CA ALA A 128 -23.02 -32.22 10.82
C ALA A 128 -22.33 -31.91 12.15
N LEU A 129 -21.53 -30.85 12.24
CA LEU A 129 -20.87 -30.40 13.46
C LEU A 129 -21.90 -29.97 14.50
N GLU A 130 -22.83 -29.09 14.12
CA GLU A 130 -23.94 -28.64 14.98
C GLU A 130 -24.70 -29.83 15.56
N ASN A 131 -25.07 -30.78 14.70
CA ASN A 131 -25.82 -31.98 15.11
C ASN A 131 -25.03 -32.87 16.10
N VAL A 132 -23.71 -33.00 15.93
CA VAL A 132 -22.87 -33.78 16.84
C VAL A 132 -22.69 -33.08 18.18
N GLU A 133 -22.41 -31.77 18.18
CA GLU A 133 -22.27 -30.98 19.41
C GLU A 133 -23.58 -30.95 20.21
N ALA A 134 -24.71 -30.69 19.55
CA ALA A 134 -26.03 -30.72 20.18
C ALA A 134 -26.33 -32.09 20.82
N LYS A 135 -26.03 -33.20 20.13
CA LYS A 135 -26.20 -34.56 20.67
C LYS A 135 -25.30 -34.82 21.87
N ASN A 136 -24.05 -34.37 21.82
CA ASN A 136 -23.10 -34.52 22.93
C ASN A 136 -23.56 -33.70 24.14
N LYS A 137 -24.05 -32.48 23.91
CA LYS A 137 -24.57 -31.61 24.97
C LYS A 137 -25.82 -32.20 25.61
N LEU A 138 -26.74 -32.73 24.82
CA LEU A 138 -27.92 -33.44 25.35
C LEU A 138 -27.55 -34.66 26.19
N LYS A 139 -26.50 -35.41 25.82
CA LYS A 139 -25.99 -36.52 26.66
C LYS A 139 -25.40 -36.03 27.97
N GLU A 140 -24.72 -34.88 27.96
CA GLU A 140 -24.18 -34.25 29.17
C GLU A 140 -25.32 -33.81 30.12
N ILE A 141 -26.35 -33.14 29.58
CA ILE A 141 -27.54 -32.72 30.33
C ILE A 141 -28.23 -33.92 30.98
N LYS A 142 -28.46 -35.00 30.22
CA LYS A 142 -29.12 -36.21 30.74
C LYS A 142 -28.37 -36.89 31.90
N LYS A 143 -27.08 -36.60 32.09
CA LYS A 143 -26.23 -37.17 33.14
C LYS A 143 -25.97 -36.20 34.29
N ALA A 144 -26.38 -34.94 34.18
CA ALA A 144 -26.09 -33.89 35.15
C ALA A 144 -27.21 -33.77 36.20
N SER A 145 -26.88 -33.22 37.38
CA SER A 145 -27.87 -32.81 38.37
C SER A 145 -28.66 -31.59 37.91
N ASP A 146 -29.83 -31.33 38.48
CA ASP A 146 -30.71 -30.23 38.08
C ASP A 146 -30.01 -28.85 38.08
N GLU A 147 -29.23 -28.54 39.12
CA GLU A 147 -28.44 -27.30 39.19
C GLU A 147 -27.40 -27.20 38.06
N LYS A 148 -26.72 -28.31 37.76
CA LYS A 148 -25.70 -28.37 36.72
C LYS A 148 -26.33 -28.32 35.32
N CYS A 149 -27.52 -28.89 35.13
CA CYS A 149 -28.31 -28.79 33.90
C CYS A 149 -28.63 -27.33 33.55
N VAL A 150 -29.11 -26.54 34.51
CA VAL A 150 -29.43 -25.12 34.30
C VAL A 150 -28.19 -24.35 33.83
N ASN A 151 -27.04 -24.59 34.47
CA ASN A 151 -25.79 -23.93 34.10
C ASN A 151 -25.30 -24.34 32.70
N ILE A 152 -25.40 -25.62 32.36
CA ILE A 152 -25.02 -26.19 31.06
C ILE A 152 -25.86 -25.58 29.93
N VAL A 153 -27.18 -25.43 30.11
CA VAL A 153 -28.08 -24.88 29.10
C VAL A 153 -27.88 -23.38 28.92
N ARG A 154 -27.75 -22.61 30.01
CA ARG A 154 -27.63 -21.15 29.95
C ARG A 154 -26.33 -20.67 29.29
N ASN A 155 -25.24 -21.41 29.44
CA ASN A 155 -23.93 -21.03 28.93
C ASN A 155 -23.53 -21.79 27.65
N TYR A 156 -24.42 -22.62 27.10
CA TYR A 156 -24.12 -23.32 25.85
C TYR A 156 -24.15 -22.34 24.69
N ILE A 157 -23.06 -22.31 23.94
CA ILE A 157 -22.93 -21.56 22.69
C ILE A 157 -22.71 -22.60 21.60
N SER A 158 -23.73 -22.81 20.77
CA SER A 158 -23.67 -23.74 19.65
C SER A 158 -22.77 -23.22 18.51
N PRO A 159 -22.33 -24.09 17.59
CA PRO A 159 -21.69 -23.65 16.35
C PRO A 159 -22.51 -22.60 15.59
N THR A 160 -23.84 -22.76 15.54
CA THR A 160 -24.76 -21.79 14.93
C THR A 160 -24.77 -20.46 15.67
N ASP A 161 -24.73 -20.45 17.01
CA ASP A 161 -24.63 -19.21 17.78
C ASP A 161 -23.31 -18.48 17.49
N LYS A 162 -22.19 -19.21 17.40
CA LYS A 162 -20.89 -18.64 17.01
C LYS A 162 -20.96 -18.03 15.60
N LEU A 163 -21.53 -18.75 14.65
CA LEU A 163 -21.73 -18.26 13.28
C LEU A 163 -22.56 -16.97 13.26
N GLN A 164 -23.67 -16.92 14.00
CA GLN A 164 -24.51 -15.72 14.10
C GLN A 164 -23.79 -14.54 14.76
N GLN A 165 -22.97 -14.79 15.78
CA GLN A 165 -22.20 -13.75 16.44
C GLN A 165 -21.14 -13.15 15.51
N VAL A 166 -20.40 -13.98 14.76
CA VAL A 166 -19.47 -13.51 13.72
C VAL A 166 -20.23 -12.76 12.64
N TRP A 167 -21.33 -13.31 12.13
CA TRP A 167 -22.17 -12.67 11.12
C TRP A 167 -22.62 -11.27 11.54
N LYS A 168 -23.04 -11.11 12.81
CA LYS A 168 -23.48 -9.81 13.35
C LYS A 168 -22.35 -8.78 13.45
N LYS A 169 -21.10 -9.20 13.66
CA LYS A 169 -19.92 -8.32 13.60
C LYS A 169 -19.68 -7.81 12.17
N VAL A 170 -19.97 -8.64 11.17
CA VAL A 170 -19.80 -8.31 9.74
C VAL A 170 -20.95 -7.46 9.20
N PHE A 171 -22.19 -7.90 9.42
CA PHE A 171 -23.42 -7.25 8.96
C PHE A 171 -24.27 -6.76 10.14
N THR A 172 -24.33 -5.45 10.32
CA THR A 172 -25.08 -4.83 11.44
C THR A 172 -26.60 -4.90 11.26
N HIS A 173 -27.08 -4.81 10.01
CA HIS A 173 -28.51 -4.72 9.66
C HIS A 173 -29.10 -6.02 9.12
N ARG A 174 -28.35 -7.13 9.13
CA ARG A 174 -28.79 -8.42 8.59
C ARG A 174 -28.56 -9.54 9.60
N LYS A 175 -29.51 -10.45 9.69
CA LYS A 175 -29.44 -11.63 10.54
C LYS A 175 -29.41 -12.88 9.68
N ILE A 176 -28.51 -13.80 10.00
CA ILE A 176 -28.49 -15.14 9.45
C ILE A 176 -29.28 -16.08 10.35
N ILE A 177 -30.14 -16.89 9.75
CA ILE A 177 -31.03 -17.84 10.42
C ILE A 177 -30.75 -19.21 9.82
N ALA A 178 -30.46 -20.19 10.68
CA ALA A 178 -30.30 -21.59 10.28
C ALA A 178 -31.49 -22.39 10.81
N GLU A 179 -32.29 -22.95 9.91
CA GLU A 179 -33.50 -23.73 10.24
C GLU A 179 -33.68 -24.87 9.23
N ASN A 180 -34.08 -26.04 9.70
CA ASN A 180 -34.32 -27.22 8.87
C ASN A 180 -33.16 -27.53 7.91
N ASP A 181 -31.93 -27.47 8.41
CA ASP A 181 -30.70 -27.70 7.63
C ASP A 181 -30.52 -26.74 6.44
N GLN A 182 -31.21 -25.59 6.48
CA GLN A 182 -31.13 -24.53 5.48
C GLN A 182 -30.78 -23.18 6.11
N PHE A 183 -30.15 -22.31 5.31
CA PHE A 183 -29.74 -20.98 5.72
C PHE A 183 -30.58 -19.90 5.05
N PHE A 184 -30.91 -18.87 5.83
CA PHE A 184 -31.76 -17.76 5.41
C PHE A 184 -31.19 -16.46 5.94
N CYS A 185 -31.42 -15.37 5.21
CA CYS A 185 -31.09 -14.03 5.66
C CYS A 185 -32.37 -13.24 5.88
N GLN A 186 -32.34 -12.36 6.87
CA GLN A 186 -33.39 -11.39 7.14
C GLN A 186 -32.77 -10.03 7.39
N LYS A 187 -33.25 -9.01 6.67
CA LYS A 187 -32.86 -7.62 6.88
C LYS A 187 -33.92 -6.95 7.74
N GLU A 188 -33.57 -6.59 8.98
CA GLU A 188 -34.46 -5.90 9.94
C GLU A 188 -35.93 -6.38 9.90
N GLU A 189 -36.85 -5.55 9.41
CA GLU A 189 -38.30 -5.84 9.32
C GLU A 189 -38.75 -6.39 7.95
N GLU A 190 -37.82 -6.61 7.02
CA GLU A 190 -38.12 -7.16 5.69
C GLU A 190 -38.38 -8.67 5.72
N SER A 191 -38.93 -9.17 4.62
CA SER A 191 -39.16 -10.61 4.40
C SER A 191 -37.86 -11.41 4.38
N ARG A 192 -37.87 -12.54 5.08
CA ARG A 192 -36.83 -13.56 5.04
C ARG A 192 -36.67 -14.13 3.63
N TYR A 193 -35.42 -14.33 3.20
CA TYR A 193 -35.08 -14.95 1.91
C TYR A 193 -34.02 -16.05 2.07
N SER A 194 -33.97 -16.96 1.11
CA SER A 194 -33.10 -18.14 1.13
C SER A 194 -31.64 -17.79 0.84
N ALA A 195 -30.70 -18.62 1.31
CA ALA A 195 -29.29 -18.51 0.94
C ALA A 195 -29.05 -18.62 -0.59
N THR A 196 -29.98 -19.19 -1.36
CA THR A 196 -29.93 -19.16 -2.83
C THR A 196 -30.11 -17.76 -3.42
N GLU A 197 -30.76 -16.87 -2.68
CA GLU A 197 -31.10 -15.50 -3.09
C GLU A 197 -30.15 -14.46 -2.47
N MET A 198 -29.20 -14.90 -1.63
CA MET A 198 -28.18 -14.05 -1.04
C MET A 198 -27.24 -13.46 -2.10
N SER A 199 -26.79 -12.24 -1.84
CA SER A 199 -25.72 -11.62 -2.62
C SER A 199 -24.43 -12.46 -2.57
N ASP A 200 -23.55 -12.29 -3.54
CA ASP A 200 -22.26 -13.01 -3.58
C ASP A 200 -21.44 -12.75 -2.29
N GLY A 201 -21.44 -11.52 -1.77
CA GLY A 201 -20.77 -11.18 -0.53
C GLY A 201 -21.35 -11.90 0.70
N GLU A 202 -22.67 -12.04 0.79
CA GLU A 202 -23.31 -12.79 1.88
C GLU A 202 -23.01 -14.28 1.81
N ARG A 203 -23.06 -14.86 0.60
CA ARG A 203 -22.68 -16.27 0.40
C ARG A 203 -21.20 -16.50 0.72
N ALA A 204 -20.32 -15.58 0.33
CA ALA A 204 -18.91 -15.63 0.66
C ALA A 204 -18.69 -15.59 2.18
N VAL A 205 -19.34 -14.67 2.90
CA VAL A 205 -19.24 -14.60 4.36
C VAL A 205 -19.77 -15.87 5.02
N LEU A 206 -20.93 -16.38 4.61
CA LEU A 206 -21.50 -17.62 5.16
C LEU A 206 -20.53 -18.79 4.96
N TYR A 207 -20.00 -18.94 3.75
CA TYR A 207 -19.03 -19.96 3.41
C TYR A 207 -17.77 -19.88 4.27
N LEU A 208 -17.14 -18.71 4.36
CA LEU A 208 -15.88 -18.54 5.08
C LEU A 208 -16.05 -18.80 6.59
N ILE A 209 -17.14 -18.30 7.19
CA ILE A 209 -17.43 -18.57 8.60
C ILE A 209 -17.67 -20.07 8.82
N ALA A 210 -18.53 -20.68 8.02
CA ALA A 210 -18.84 -22.11 8.14
C ALA A 210 -17.59 -22.97 7.94
N GLN A 211 -16.70 -22.60 7.01
CA GLN A 211 -15.45 -23.29 6.74
C GLN A 211 -14.54 -23.25 7.96
N VAL A 212 -14.21 -22.06 8.47
CA VAL A 212 -13.31 -21.89 9.61
C VAL A 212 -13.87 -22.54 10.88
N LEU A 213 -15.16 -22.42 11.15
CA LEU A 213 -15.78 -23.03 12.34
C LEU A 213 -15.88 -24.55 12.25
N SER A 214 -15.88 -25.14 11.05
CA SER A 214 -16.00 -26.60 10.86
C SER A 214 -14.68 -27.37 11.05
N LEU A 215 -13.55 -26.68 10.99
CA LEU A 215 -12.21 -27.27 11.10
C LEU A 215 -11.92 -27.77 12.52
N ARG A 216 -11.07 -28.79 12.62
CA ARG A 216 -10.53 -29.29 13.89
C ARG A 216 -9.71 -28.21 14.62
N GLU A 217 -9.52 -28.40 15.93
CA GLU A 217 -8.74 -27.48 16.77
C GLU A 217 -7.25 -27.48 16.38
N GLY A 218 -6.58 -26.33 16.56
CA GLY A 218 -5.12 -26.22 16.42
C GLY A 218 -4.60 -26.24 14.97
N LYS A 219 -5.46 -25.97 13.98
CA LYS A 219 -5.09 -25.96 12.56
C LYS A 219 -4.35 -24.68 12.17
N THR A 220 -3.46 -24.80 11.18
CA THR A 220 -3.03 -23.65 10.37
C THR A 220 -4.01 -23.48 9.21
N ILE A 221 -4.57 -22.29 9.05
CA ILE A 221 -5.55 -21.96 8.02
C ILE A 221 -4.88 -21.00 7.04
N ILE A 222 -4.71 -21.43 5.79
CA ILE A 222 -4.17 -20.59 4.72
C ILE A 222 -5.34 -20.04 3.89
N ILE A 223 -5.37 -18.74 3.67
CA ILE A 223 -6.44 -18.06 2.93
C ILE A 223 -5.82 -17.39 1.72
N ASP A 224 -6.07 -17.95 0.52
CA ASP A 224 -5.69 -17.34 -0.75
C ASP A 224 -6.74 -16.29 -1.15
N GLU A 225 -6.28 -15.05 -1.40
CA GLU A 225 -7.10 -13.89 -1.79
C GLU A 225 -8.27 -13.64 -0.80
N PRO A 226 -7.97 -13.27 0.48
CA PRO A 226 -8.98 -12.98 1.50
C PRO A 226 -9.99 -11.89 1.11
N GLU A 227 -9.65 -11.03 0.16
CA GLU A 227 -10.48 -9.97 -0.42
C GLU A 227 -11.52 -10.47 -1.43
N LEU A 228 -11.37 -11.69 -1.96
CA LEU A 228 -12.17 -12.13 -3.09
C LEU A 228 -13.65 -12.31 -2.71
N HIS A 229 -14.53 -11.71 -3.52
CA HIS A 229 -15.99 -11.67 -3.33
C HIS A 229 -16.45 -10.93 -2.07
N LEU A 230 -15.57 -10.19 -1.40
CA LEU A 230 -15.91 -9.36 -0.25
C LEU A 230 -15.77 -7.89 -0.58
N HIS A 231 -16.66 -7.07 -0.03
CA HIS A 231 -16.51 -5.63 -0.09
C HIS A 231 -15.46 -5.18 0.97
N PRO A 232 -14.60 -4.18 0.70
CA PRO A 232 -13.56 -3.75 1.65
C PRO A 232 -14.08 -3.45 3.06
N SER A 233 -15.29 -2.87 3.16
CA SER A 233 -15.93 -2.53 4.44
C SER A 233 -16.32 -3.72 5.35
N ILE A 234 -16.39 -4.94 4.80
CA ILE A 234 -16.75 -6.15 5.55
C ILE A 234 -15.58 -7.13 5.70
N MET A 235 -14.61 -7.09 4.79
CA MET A 235 -13.47 -8.00 4.75
C MET A 235 -12.71 -8.03 6.08
N ASN A 236 -12.23 -6.88 6.54
CA ASN A 236 -11.43 -6.82 7.77
C ASN A 236 -12.23 -7.19 9.02
N LYS A 237 -13.52 -6.83 9.05
CA LYS A 237 -14.41 -7.21 10.16
C LYS A 237 -14.60 -8.72 10.26
N LEU A 238 -14.69 -9.41 9.11
CA LEU A 238 -14.82 -10.85 9.06
C LEU A 238 -13.57 -11.54 9.60
N TRP A 239 -12.40 -11.17 9.08
CA TRP A 239 -11.15 -11.85 9.40
C TRP A 239 -10.72 -11.62 10.85
N LEU A 240 -10.76 -10.38 11.33
CA LEU A 240 -10.51 -10.07 12.75
C LEU A 240 -11.47 -10.81 13.68
N ALA A 241 -12.75 -10.93 13.31
CA ALA A 241 -13.70 -11.72 14.10
C ALA A 241 -13.31 -13.20 14.12
N LEU A 242 -12.99 -13.81 12.97
CA LEU A 242 -12.61 -15.22 12.91
C LEU A 242 -11.31 -15.52 13.66
N GLU A 243 -10.32 -14.63 13.61
CA GLU A 243 -9.10 -14.69 14.41
C GLU A 243 -9.41 -14.69 15.91
N GLU A 244 -10.30 -13.81 16.37
CA GLU A 244 -10.73 -13.74 17.77
C GLU A 244 -11.50 -14.99 18.22
N TYR A 245 -12.31 -15.59 17.33
CA TYR A 245 -13.07 -16.81 17.64
C TYR A 245 -12.23 -18.09 17.60
N ARG A 246 -11.11 -18.10 16.88
CA ARG A 246 -10.19 -19.24 16.73
C ARG A 246 -8.77 -18.88 17.17
N PRO A 247 -8.55 -18.50 18.44
CA PRO A 247 -7.21 -18.29 18.97
C PRO A 247 -6.43 -19.61 19.07
N ASP A 248 -7.07 -20.75 18.83
CA ASP A 248 -6.40 -22.04 18.70
C ASP A 248 -5.64 -22.19 17.37
N CYS A 249 -6.07 -21.50 16.32
CA CYS A 249 -5.52 -21.59 14.97
C CYS A 249 -4.48 -20.51 14.66
N LEU A 250 -3.64 -20.78 13.66
CA LEU A 250 -2.81 -19.78 12.98
C LEU A 250 -3.44 -19.45 11.62
N PHE A 251 -3.66 -18.17 11.33
CA PHE A 251 -4.12 -17.69 10.04
C PHE A 251 -2.94 -17.21 9.18
N ILE A 252 -2.83 -17.71 7.95
CA ILE A 252 -1.85 -17.25 6.96
C ILE A 252 -2.63 -16.68 5.79
N TYR A 253 -2.62 -15.36 5.67
CA TYR A 253 -3.28 -14.64 4.59
C TYR A 253 -2.32 -14.46 3.42
N ILE A 254 -2.79 -14.80 2.22
CA ILE A 254 -2.02 -14.63 0.99
C ILE A 254 -2.80 -13.65 0.12
N THR A 255 -2.30 -12.42 0.01
CA THR A 255 -3.05 -11.32 -0.60
C THR A 255 -2.16 -10.47 -1.50
N HIS A 256 -2.78 -9.73 -2.40
CA HIS A 256 -2.17 -8.59 -3.09
C HIS A 256 -2.76 -7.26 -2.63
N ASP A 257 -3.78 -7.29 -1.77
CA ASP A 257 -4.42 -6.13 -1.18
C ASP A 257 -3.55 -5.54 -0.06
N ILE A 258 -3.09 -4.32 -0.34
CA ILE A 258 -2.23 -3.53 0.54
C ILE A 258 -3.02 -3.01 1.75
N GLU A 259 -4.28 -2.62 1.54
CA GLU A 259 -5.16 -2.10 2.59
C GLU A 259 -5.50 -3.21 3.59
N PHE A 260 -5.70 -4.44 3.11
CA PHE A 260 -5.83 -5.60 4.01
C PHE A 260 -4.58 -5.80 4.86
N ALA A 261 -3.39 -5.73 4.23
CA ALA A 261 -2.15 -5.97 4.94
C ALA A 261 -1.89 -4.93 6.03
N SER A 262 -2.08 -3.65 5.74
CA SER A 262 -1.80 -2.55 6.68
C SER A 262 -2.72 -2.52 7.90
N LEU A 263 -3.95 -3.03 7.76
CA LEU A 263 -4.89 -3.10 8.88
C LEU A 263 -4.52 -4.17 9.92
N HIS A 264 -3.65 -5.12 9.56
CA HIS A 264 -3.11 -6.12 10.48
C HIS A 264 -1.70 -5.70 10.93
N GLN A 265 -1.62 -4.60 11.67
CA GLN A 265 -0.35 -3.98 12.09
C GLN A 265 0.53 -4.92 12.91
N ASP A 266 -0.09 -5.67 13.84
CA ASP A 266 0.61 -6.58 14.75
C ASP A 266 1.05 -7.89 14.08
N SER A 267 0.50 -8.21 12.91
CA SER A 267 0.82 -9.44 12.19
C SER A 267 2.20 -9.37 11.56
N LYS A 268 2.90 -10.50 11.60
CA LYS A 268 4.14 -10.69 10.84
C LYS A 268 3.85 -10.61 9.34
N LYS A 269 4.59 -9.77 8.61
CA LYS A 269 4.41 -9.56 7.16
C LYS A 269 5.61 -10.08 6.38
N ILE A 270 5.34 -10.90 5.37
CA ILE A 270 6.32 -11.54 4.49
C ILE A 270 6.10 -10.99 3.09
N TRP A 271 7.09 -10.27 2.57
CA TRP A 271 7.07 -9.75 1.20
C TRP A 271 7.72 -10.74 0.24
N VAL A 272 6.93 -11.30 -0.68
CA VAL A 272 7.38 -12.22 -1.73
C VAL A 272 7.71 -11.43 -2.99
N LYS A 273 9.00 -11.35 -3.33
CA LYS A 273 9.51 -10.57 -4.47
C LYS A 273 9.35 -11.33 -5.78
N SER A 274 9.86 -12.57 -5.80
CA SER A 274 9.91 -13.39 -7.00
C SER A 274 9.85 -14.89 -6.68
N PHE A 275 9.53 -15.67 -7.71
CA PHE A 275 9.49 -17.11 -7.67
C PHE A 275 10.20 -17.68 -8.89
N ASN A 276 11.17 -18.56 -8.67
CA ASN A 276 11.91 -19.24 -9.73
C ASN A 276 11.97 -20.75 -9.47
N ILE A 277 12.18 -21.51 -10.54
CA ILE A 277 12.45 -22.95 -10.48
C ILE A 277 13.84 -23.17 -11.06
N GLU A 278 14.80 -23.52 -10.22
CA GLU A 278 16.19 -23.79 -10.61
C GLU A 278 16.51 -25.24 -10.29
N ASN A 279 17.00 -26.01 -11.27
CA ASN A 279 17.38 -27.42 -11.07
C ASN A 279 16.27 -28.29 -10.42
N ASN A 280 15.01 -28.04 -10.77
CA ASN A 280 13.80 -28.65 -10.16
C ASN A 280 13.57 -28.31 -8.68
N VAL A 281 14.30 -27.35 -8.12
CA VAL A 281 14.06 -26.79 -6.80
C VAL A 281 13.23 -25.52 -6.95
N LYS A 282 12.10 -25.47 -6.23
CA LYS A 282 11.26 -24.27 -6.14
C LYS A 282 11.92 -23.29 -5.17
N LYS A 283 12.22 -22.07 -5.62
CA LYS A 283 12.82 -21.02 -4.81
C LYS A 283 11.95 -19.78 -4.80
N TRP A 284 11.78 -19.21 -3.62
CA TRP A 284 11.12 -17.92 -3.42
C TRP A 284 12.12 -16.94 -2.84
N ASP A 285 12.20 -15.76 -3.44
CA ASP A 285 12.86 -14.62 -2.83
C ASP A 285 11.82 -13.88 -2.01
N TYR A 286 11.92 -13.98 -0.69
CA TYR A 286 11.04 -13.31 0.24
C TYR A 286 11.84 -12.68 1.38
N GLU A 287 11.26 -11.64 1.99
CA GLU A 287 11.87 -10.94 3.11
C GLU A 287 10.78 -10.51 4.09
N GLU A 288 11.09 -10.55 5.38
CA GLU A 288 10.18 -10.08 6.42
C GLU A 288 10.17 -8.55 6.43
N LEU A 289 8.98 -7.95 6.32
CA LEU A 289 8.82 -6.51 6.42
C LEU A 289 8.86 -6.12 7.90
N LYS A 290 9.98 -5.50 8.29
CA LYS A 290 10.14 -4.86 9.60
C LYS A 290 9.96 -3.37 9.43
N TYR A 291 8.83 -2.85 9.91
CA TYR A 291 8.58 -1.42 9.94
C TYR A 291 9.44 -0.79 11.04
N GLN A 292 10.52 -0.14 10.64
CA GLN A 292 11.50 0.47 11.55
C GLN A 292 11.48 2.01 11.53
N ASN A 293 10.69 2.61 10.65
CA ASN A 293 10.60 4.05 10.48
C ASN A 293 9.14 4.52 10.40
N ASP A 294 8.95 5.83 10.50
CA ASP A 294 7.63 6.48 10.41
C ASP A 294 7.07 6.53 8.97
N PHE A 295 7.63 5.75 8.04
CA PHE A 295 7.16 5.74 6.66
C PHE A 295 5.79 5.04 6.59
N PRO A 296 4.77 5.64 5.95
CA PRO A 296 3.44 5.05 5.89
C PRO A 296 3.45 3.65 5.26
N GLU A 297 2.93 2.68 6.02
CA GLU A 297 2.93 1.26 5.63
C GLU A 297 2.20 1.01 4.30
N ASP A 298 1.01 1.59 4.13
CA ASP A 298 0.24 1.51 2.88
C ASP A 298 1.05 1.95 1.67
N LEU A 299 1.76 3.08 1.80
CA LEU A 299 2.53 3.66 0.72
C LEU A 299 3.75 2.80 0.38
N LEU A 300 4.40 2.19 1.38
CA LEU A 300 5.53 1.30 1.16
C LEU A 300 5.10 0.07 0.34
N LEU A 301 3.98 -0.53 0.74
CA LEU A 301 3.44 -1.71 0.09
C LEU A 301 2.99 -1.39 -1.36
N GLU A 302 2.38 -0.22 -1.60
CA GLU A 302 2.06 0.29 -2.94
C GLU A 302 3.31 0.43 -3.82
N ILE A 303 4.36 1.02 -3.26
CA ILE A 303 5.65 1.21 -3.94
C ILE A 303 6.30 -0.12 -4.30
N LEU A 304 6.36 -1.06 -3.34
CA LEU A 304 6.94 -2.38 -3.56
C LEU A 304 6.15 -3.19 -4.62
N GLY A 305 4.82 -3.02 -4.67
CA GLY A 305 3.96 -3.59 -5.70
C GLY A 305 4.20 -3.03 -7.10
N GLY A 306 4.55 -1.73 -7.20
CA GLY A 306 4.77 -1.02 -8.46
C GLY A 306 6.02 -1.45 -9.24
N ARG A 307 7.00 -2.08 -8.58
CA ARG A 307 8.26 -2.59 -9.17
C ARG A 307 9.03 -1.56 -10.02
N LYS A 308 8.99 -0.29 -9.62
CA LYS A 308 9.64 0.84 -10.29
C LYS A 308 10.41 1.69 -9.29
N ASN A 309 11.39 2.44 -9.78
CA ASN A 309 11.97 3.54 -9.01
C ASN A 309 10.90 4.56 -8.67
N VAL A 310 11.04 5.23 -7.52
CA VAL A 310 10.05 6.18 -7.03
C VAL A 310 10.54 7.59 -7.28
N LEU A 311 9.63 8.46 -7.72
CA LEU A 311 9.90 9.88 -7.85
C LEU A 311 8.83 10.66 -7.07
N PHE A 312 9.24 11.21 -5.94
CA PHE A 312 8.43 12.10 -5.13
C PHE A 312 8.47 13.51 -5.71
N VAL A 313 7.31 14.12 -5.87
CA VAL A 313 7.16 15.46 -6.47
C VAL A 313 6.30 16.36 -5.59
N GLU A 314 6.49 17.66 -5.75
CA GLU A 314 5.61 18.65 -5.14
C GLU A 314 4.23 18.68 -5.79
N GLY A 315 3.28 19.33 -5.12
CA GLY A 315 1.90 19.47 -5.58
C GLY A 315 0.97 18.33 -5.13
N GLU A 316 -0.28 18.45 -5.55
CA GLU A 316 -1.36 17.49 -5.27
C GLU A 316 -1.64 16.60 -6.50
N LYS A 317 -2.36 15.49 -6.30
CA LYS A 317 -2.66 14.49 -7.35
C LYS A 317 -3.23 15.07 -8.65
N GLN A 318 -3.90 16.23 -8.61
CA GLN A 318 -4.52 16.86 -9.79
C GLN A 318 -3.76 18.09 -10.32
N SER A 319 -2.59 18.43 -9.75
CA SER A 319 -1.82 19.57 -10.24
C SER A 319 -1.26 19.33 -11.65
N TYR A 320 -1.01 20.41 -12.39
CA TYR A 320 -0.37 20.33 -13.70
C TYR A 320 1.03 19.72 -13.61
N ASP A 321 1.71 19.96 -12.50
CA ASP A 321 3.05 19.47 -12.17
C ASP A 321 3.05 17.94 -12.11
N THR A 322 2.12 17.35 -11.37
CA THR A 322 1.98 15.90 -11.26
C THR A 322 1.72 15.27 -12.64
N GLN A 323 0.86 15.89 -13.46
CA GLN A 323 0.60 15.41 -14.83
C GLN A 323 1.82 15.55 -15.74
N LEU A 324 2.62 16.62 -15.59
CA LEU A 324 3.86 16.82 -16.33
C LEU A 324 4.86 15.70 -15.99
N TYR A 325 5.11 15.48 -14.70
CA TYR A 325 6.07 14.46 -14.25
C TYR A 325 5.64 13.04 -14.65
N GLN A 326 4.35 12.69 -14.55
CA GLN A 326 3.83 11.40 -15.03
C GLN A 326 4.09 11.14 -16.51
N LYS A 327 4.05 12.20 -17.34
CA LYS A 327 4.31 12.09 -18.79
C LYS A 327 5.80 12.03 -19.11
N LEU A 328 6.62 12.78 -18.38
CA LEU A 328 8.07 12.82 -18.62
C LEU A 328 8.77 11.55 -18.11
N TYR A 329 8.35 11.02 -16.97
CA TYR A 329 9.01 9.93 -16.23
C TYR A 329 8.11 8.69 -16.13
N SER A 330 7.69 8.12 -17.27
CA SER A 330 6.84 6.92 -17.34
C SER A 330 7.42 5.66 -16.66
N GLU A 331 8.75 5.60 -16.55
CA GLU A 331 9.49 4.52 -15.89
C GLU A 331 9.47 4.60 -14.35
N PHE A 332 9.03 5.73 -13.80
CA PHE A 332 8.98 5.97 -12.36
C PHE A 332 7.57 5.84 -11.81
N PHE A 333 7.47 5.49 -10.53
CA PHE A 333 6.25 5.60 -9.76
C PHE A 333 6.19 7.01 -9.13
N ILE A 334 5.28 7.84 -9.64
CA ILE A 334 5.19 9.27 -9.28
C ILE A 334 4.28 9.46 -8.07
N ILE A 335 4.81 10.02 -6.99
CA ILE A 335 4.06 10.26 -5.75
C ILE A 335 4.05 11.77 -5.41
N PRO A 336 2.90 12.45 -5.55
CA PRO A 336 2.76 13.82 -5.10
C PRO A 336 2.73 13.90 -3.56
N CYS A 337 3.49 14.85 -3.00
CA CYS A 337 3.67 15.00 -1.56
C CYS A 337 3.10 16.31 -0.98
N GLY A 338 2.55 17.18 -1.83
CA GLY A 338 2.10 18.52 -1.44
C GLY A 338 3.24 19.53 -1.51
N GLY A 339 4.19 19.48 -0.58
CA GLY A 339 5.29 20.45 -0.52
C GLY A 339 6.67 19.83 -0.35
N CYS A 340 7.70 20.64 -0.64
CA CYS A 340 9.12 20.26 -0.62
C CYS A 340 9.58 19.55 0.68
N GLU A 341 9.14 19.98 1.85
CA GLU A 341 9.56 19.37 3.14
C GLU A 341 9.17 17.88 3.20
N LYS A 342 7.94 17.55 2.78
CA LYS A 342 7.45 16.17 2.72
C LYS A 342 8.15 15.35 1.65
N VAL A 343 8.51 15.96 0.52
CA VAL A 343 9.32 15.29 -0.52
C VAL A 343 10.68 14.89 0.08
N ILE A 344 11.36 15.83 0.74
CA ILE A 344 12.68 15.59 1.35
C ILE A 344 12.60 14.49 2.42
N GLU A 345 11.60 14.54 3.29
CA GLU A 345 11.36 13.55 4.35
C GLU A 345 11.12 12.15 3.76
N ARG A 346 10.20 12.03 2.79
CA ARG A 346 9.83 10.74 2.20
C ARG A 346 10.96 10.11 1.38
N VAL A 347 11.73 10.91 0.65
CA VAL A 347 12.89 10.40 -0.09
C VAL A 347 13.91 9.80 0.87
N LYS A 348 14.23 10.49 1.98
CA LYS A 348 15.17 9.99 2.98
C LYS A 348 14.64 8.72 3.64
N ALA A 349 13.41 8.77 4.16
CA ALA A 349 12.81 7.64 4.86
C ALA A 349 12.72 6.40 3.96
N LEU A 350 12.29 6.54 2.71
CA LEU A 350 12.22 5.40 1.78
C LEU A 350 13.60 4.88 1.38
N ASN A 351 14.57 5.79 1.17
CA ASN A 351 15.96 5.43 0.92
C ASN A 351 16.72 4.97 2.18
N GLU A 352 16.06 4.78 3.33
CA GLU A 352 16.63 4.08 4.50
C GLU A 352 16.08 2.65 4.61
N ILE A 353 14.99 2.34 3.91
CA ILE A 353 14.36 1.02 3.94
C ILE A 353 15.15 0.04 3.08
N GLU A 354 15.85 -0.89 3.73
CA GLU A 354 16.73 -1.86 3.06
C GLU A 354 16.04 -2.67 1.96
N ILE A 355 14.82 -3.16 2.22
CA ILE A 355 14.10 -4.01 1.25
C ILE A 355 13.82 -3.27 -0.07
N PHE A 356 13.60 -1.96 0.00
CA PHE A 356 13.37 -1.11 -1.16
C PHE A 356 14.71 -0.78 -1.85
N ASN A 357 15.70 -0.31 -1.09
CA ASN A 357 17.01 0.10 -1.60
C ASN A 357 17.83 -0.98 -2.29
N LYS A 358 17.59 -2.26 -1.96
CA LYS A 358 18.24 -3.40 -2.62
C LYS A 358 17.91 -3.47 -4.11
N THR A 359 16.75 -2.99 -4.54
CA THR A 359 16.25 -3.16 -5.91
C THR A 359 15.89 -1.85 -6.58
N TYR A 360 15.42 -0.86 -5.83
CA TYR A 360 14.90 0.40 -6.34
C TYR A 360 15.54 1.58 -5.60
N LYS A 361 15.42 2.76 -6.20
CA LYS A 361 15.83 4.03 -5.59
C LYS A 361 14.68 5.02 -5.59
N ALA A 362 14.65 5.86 -4.56
CA ALA A 362 13.73 6.97 -4.45
C ALA A 362 14.45 8.27 -4.78
N TYR A 363 13.79 9.10 -5.58
CA TYR A 363 14.25 10.40 -6.00
C TYR A 363 13.21 11.46 -5.63
N GLY A 364 13.66 12.69 -5.43
CA GLY A 364 12.77 13.85 -5.23
C GLY A 364 12.99 14.89 -6.32
N ILE A 365 11.92 15.48 -6.85
CA ILE A 365 12.00 16.75 -7.58
C ILE A 365 11.24 17.81 -6.79
N ILE A 366 11.91 18.93 -6.54
CA ILE A 366 11.37 20.10 -5.83
C ILE A 366 11.54 21.37 -6.67
N ASP A 367 10.72 22.38 -6.37
CA ASP A 367 10.91 23.73 -6.89
C ASP A 367 12.24 24.30 -6.35
N ARG A 368 12.91 25.10 -7.18
CA ARG A 368 14.18 25.73 -6.77
C ARG A 368 13.93 26.79 -5.71
N ASP A 369 12.82 27.51 -5.82
CA ASP A 369 12.50 28.68 -5.01
C ASP A 369 13.72 29.60 -4.87
N PHE A 370 13.93 30.15 -3.67
CA PHE A 370 15.08 30.98 -3.32
C PHE A 370 16.23 30.18 -2.70
N ARG A 371 16.35 28.88 -2.97
CA ARG A 371 17.40 28.03 -2.36
C ARG A 371 18.79 28.40 -2.86
N THR A 372 19.76 28.31 -1.95
CA THR A 372 21.17 28.58 -2.27
C THR A 372 21.81 27.40 -3.00
N GLU A 373 22.84 27.64 -3.80
CA GLU A 373 23.54 26.55 -4.51
C GLU A 373 24.14 25.50 -3.55
N ASN A 374 24.57 25.95 -2.36
CA ASN A 374 25.05 25.07 -1.29
C ASN A 374 23.94 24.13 -0.78
N GLU A 375 22.73 24.66 -0.56
CA GLU A 375 21.57 23.85 -0.17
C GLU A 375 21.21 22.84 -1.26
N LEU A 376 21.20 23.27 -2.52
CA LEU A 376 20.89 22.41 -3.65
C LEU A 376 21.88 21.25 -3.79
N GLN A 377 23.17 21.50 -3.57
CA GLN A 377 24.19 20.45 -3.58
C GLN A 377 23.98 19.44 -2.45
N CYS A 378 23.67 19.90 -1.23
CA CYS A 378 23.35 19.01 -0.11
C CYS A 378 22.10 18.15 -0.35
N LEU A 379 21.10 18.68 -1.07
CA LEU A 379 19.90 17.93 -1.45
C LEU A 379 20.21 16.90 -2.55
N LYS A 380 21.04 17.28 -3.52
CA LYS A 380 21.46 16.42 -4.63
C LYS A 380 22.19 15.17 -4.15
N GLU A 381 23.05 15.29 -3.14
CA GLU A 381 23.72 14.15 -2.48
C GLU A 381 22.74 13.14 -1.85
N LYS A 382 21.49 13.57 -1.59
CA LYS A 382 20.41 12.74 -1.03
C LYS A 382 19.38 12.32 -2.08
N ASN A 383 19.75 12.36 -3.37
CA ASN A 383 18.87 12.05 -4.50
C ASN A 383 17.65 13.00 -4.65
N ILE A 384 17.77 14.24 -4.15
CA ILE A 384 16.72 15.27 -4.25
C ILE A 384 17.22 16.38 -5.17
N PHE A 385 16.49 16.63 -6.25
CA PHE A 385 16.88 17.53 -7.32
C PHE A 385 15.93 18.73 -7.38
N ALA A 386 16.47 19.93 -7.24
CA ALA A 386 15.69 21.13 -7.51
C ALA A 386 15.67 21.44 -9.00
N LEU A 387 14.56 22.01 -9.49
CA LEU A 387 14.45 22.46 -10.86
C LEU A 387 15.56 23.45 -11.26
N ASN A 388 15.86 23.50 -12.56
CA ASN A 388 16.80 24.49 -13.11
C ASN A 388 16.16 25.90 -13.21
N VAL A 389 14.85 25.98 -12.95
CA VAL A 389 14.05 27.20 -12.91
C VAL A 389 13.42 27.35 -11.52
N ALA A 390 12.91 28.54 -11.21
CA ALA A 390 12.31 28.87 -9.92
C ALA A 390 11.21 27.89 -9.49
N GLU A 391 10.16 27.78 -10.30
CA GLU A 391 9.00 26.92 -10.08
C GLU A 391 8.73 26.06 -11.33
N VAL A 392 8.03 24.94 -11.16
CA VAL A 392 7.59 24.10 -12.28
C VAL A 392 6.81 24.86 -13.37
N GLU A 393 6.04 25.88 -13.00
CA GLU A 393 5.34 26.75 -13.95
C GLU A 393 6.30 27.47 -14.91
N ASN A 394 7.50 27.84 -14.45
CA ASN A 394 8.50 28.50 -15.29
C ASN A 394 9.02 27.59 -16.41
N LEU A 395 8.92 26.26 -16.28
CA LEU A 395 9.30 25.32 -17.36
C LEU A 395 8.42 25.50 -18.60
N PHE A 396 7.14 25.84 -18.43
CA PHE A 396 6.24 26.13 -19.54
C PHE A 396 6.58 27.43 -20.26
N LEU A 397 7.34 28.32 -19.61
CA LEU A 397 7.67 29.65 -20.12
C LEU A 397 9.04 29.71 -20.83
N LEU A 398 9.73 28.57 -20.94
CA LEU A 398 11.00 28.46 -21.65
C LEU A 398 10.83 28.86 -23.12
N GLU A 399 11.86 29.50 -23.69
CA GLU A 399 11.85 29.96 -25.09
C GLU A 399 11.53 28.83 -26.06
N ASP A 400 12.20 27.68 -25.93
CA ASP A 400 11.98 26.51 -26.79
C ASP A 400 10.53 26.01 -26.72
N VAL A 401 9.92 26.00 -25.52
CA VAL A 401 8.53 25.56 -25.31
C VAL A 401 7.55 26.57 -25.92
N PHE A 402 7.81 27.87 -25.72
CA PHE A 402 7.02 28.94 -26.32
C PHE A 402 7.05 28.89 -27.84
N LEU A 403 8.24 28.79 -28.44
CA LEU A 403 8.42 28.75 -29.88
C LEU A 403 7.79 27.50 -30.49
N TRP A 404 7.94 26.33 -29.86
CA TRP A 404 7.24 25.11 -30.27
C TRP A 404 5.72 25.33 -30.30
N PHE A 405 5.17 25.95 -29.25
CA PHE A 405 3.74 26.20 -29.15
C PHE A 405 3.26 27.20 -30.21
N ALA A 406 3.96 28.33 -30.36
CA ALA A 406 3.62 29.38 -31.30
C ALA A 406 3.64 28.87 -32.75
N ARG A 407 4.64 28.06 -33.13
CA ARG A 407 4.70 27.46 -34.48
C ARG A 407 3.51 26.55 -34.79
N LYS A 408 2.91 25.94 -33.77
CA LYS A 408 1.80 24.99 -33.92
C LYS A 408 0.43 25.64 -33.82
N TYR A 409 0.29 26.72 -33.06
CA TYR A 409 -1.00 27.30 -32.67
C TYR A 409 -1.18 28.80 -32.97
N ALA A 410 -0.14 29.53 -33.37
CA ALA A 410 -0.27 30.92 -33.78
C ALA A 410 -0.53 31.00 -35.30
N ASP A 411 -1.69 31.53 -35.69
CA ASP A 411 -2.03 31.79 -37.10
C ASP A 411 -1.10 32.86 -37.69
N ASP A 412 -0.39 32.54 -38.78
CA ASP A 412 0.45 33.40 -39.66
C ASP A 412 1.39 34.45 -39.02
N LYS A 413 1.51 34.48 -37.70
CA LYS A 413 2.36 35.40 -36.94
C LYS A 413 3.76 34.83 -36.77
N ASP A 414 4.78 35.68 -36.90
CA ASP A 414 6.15 35.28 -36.60
C ASP A 414 6.28 34.89 -35.11
N SER A 415 6.61 33.62 -34.87
CA SER A 415 6.78 33.06 -33.53
C SER A 415 7.85 33.80 -32.73
N ASN A 416 8.90 34.32 -33.39
CA ASN A 416 9.98 35.05 -32.72
C ASN A 416 9.53 36.45 -32.30
N GLU A 417 8.67 37.10 -33.09
CA GLU A 417 8.11 38.41 -32.74
C GLU A 417 7.14 38.28 -31.55
N LEU A 418 6.30 37.24 -31.54
CA LEU A 418 5.43 36.92 -30.41
C LEU A 418 6.22 36.64 -29.14
N PHE A 419 7.28 35.83 -29.24
CA PHE A 419 8.14 35.57 -28.09
C PHE A 419 8.83 36.84 -27.59
N SER A 420 9.32 37.71 -28.49
CA SER A 420 9.93 38.99 -28.12
C SER A 420 8.95 39.90 -27.36
N LYS A 421 7.68 39.93 -27.78
CA LYS A 421 6.61 40.66 -27.06
C LYS A 421 6.37 40.08 -25.67
N PHE A 422 6.28 38.76 -25.55
CA PHE A 422 6.08 38.09 -24.27
C PHE A 422 7.28 38.28 -23.32
N LYS A 423 8.51 38.08 -23.82
CA LYS A 423 9.75 38.32 -23.09
C LYS A 423 9.81 39.75 -22.54
N ASN A 424 9.53 40.75 -23.38
CA ASN A 424 9.49 42.15 -22.92
C ASN A 424 8.39 42.38 -21.87
N PHE A 425 7.21 41.77 -22.03
CA PHE A 425 6.15 41.85 -21.02
C PHE A 425 6.60 41.28 -19.67
N VAL A 426 7.22 40.09 -19.66
CA VAL A 426 7.73 39.45 -18.44
C VAL A 426 8.81 40.32 -17.77
N ILE A 427 9.80 40.79 -18.53
CA ILE A 427 10.93 41.56 -17.97
C ILE A 427 10.48 42.95 -17.50
N GLU A 428 9.85 43.73 -18.37
CA GLU A 428 9.55 45.14 -18.11
C GLU A 428 8.33 45.33 -17.21
N THR A 429 7.29 44.49 -17.36
CA THR A 429 6.02 44.68 -16.65
C THR A 429 5.93 43.87 -15.36
N LYS A 430 6.45 42.63 -15.34
CA LYS A 430 6.30 41.73 -14.19
C LYS A 430 7.54 41.72 -13.31
N TYR A 431 8.68 41.35 -13.87
CA TYR A 431 9.92 41.17 -13.13
C TYR A 431 10.37 42.46 -12.45
N LYS A 432 10.52 43.57 -13.19
CA LYS A 432 10.95 44.86 -12.59
C LYS A 432 10.03 45.36 -11.47
N ASN A 433 8.71 45.18 -11.62
CA ASN A 433 7.73 45.61 -10.62
C ASN A 433 7.76 44.75 -9.36
N LEU A 434 8.05 43.45 -9.49
CA LEU A 434 8.07 42.50 -8.37
C LEU A 434 9.47 42.21 -7.82
N LYS A 435 10.53 42.73 -8.48
CA LYS A 435 11.94 42.48 -8.17
C LYS A 435 12.27 42.66 -6.69
N ASN A 436 11.87 43.78 -6.10
CA ASN A 436 12.17 44.08 -4.70
C ASN A 436 11.54 43.08 -3.73
N ASN A 437 10.33 42.59 -4.01
CA ASN A 437 9.67 41.59 -3.19
C ASN A 437 10.40 40.24 -3.29
N GLN A 438 10.80 39.86 -4.50
CA GLN A 438 11.56 38.62 -4.74
C GLN A 438 12.93 38.64 -4.04
N ILE A 439 13.64 39.78 -4.09
CA ILE A 439 14.89 39.98 -3.35
C ILE A 439 14.67 39.84 -1.84
N GLN A 440 13.62 40.47 -1.29
CA GLN A 440 13.31 40.36 0.14
C GLN A 440 13.04 38.92 0.57
N GLN A 441 12.27 38.16 -0.21
CA GLN A 441 12.01 36.75 0.06
C GLN A 441 13.27 35.90 -0.05
N SER A 442 14.12 36.18 -1.04
CA SER A 442 15.40 35.49 -1.21
C SER A 442 16.36 35.74 -0.04
N ILE A 443 16.51 37.00 0.40
CA ILE A 443 17.34 37.34 1.57
C ILE A 443 16.79 36.65 2.82
N LYS A 444 15.47 36.69 3.02
CA LYS A 444 14.83 36.04 4.16
C LYS A 444 15.13 34.54 4.21
N ASN A 445 14.93 33.83 3.09
CA ASN A 445 15.17 32.38 3.03
C ASN A 445 16.65 32.03 3.26
N GLU A 446 17.57 32.80 2.67
CA GLU A 446 19.01 32.56 2.83
C GLU A 446 19.45 32.75 4.29
N LEU A 447 18.94 33.79 4.97
CA LEU A 447 19.18 33.98 6.40
C LEU A 447 18.54 32.87 7.26
N GLU A 448 17.30 32.48 6.98
CA GLU A 448 16.64 31.37 7.69
C GLU A 448 17.39 30.05 7.54
N PHE A 449 17.96 29.77 6.35
CA PHE A 449 18.78 28.59 6.11
C PHE A 449 20.07 28.61 6.95
N HIS A 450 20.77 29.73 7.01
CA HIS A 450 21.96 29.89 7.86
C HIS A 450 21.64 29.70 9.34
N LEU A 451 20.47 30.17 9.79
CA LEU A 451 20.01 29.97 11.17
C LEU A 451 19.61 28.51 11.46
N LYS A 452 18.97 27.82 10.51
CA LYS A 452 18.63 26.38 10.66
C LYS A 452 19.85 25.48 10.72
N LYS A 453 20.99 25.89 10.14
CA LYS A 453 22.27 25.15 10.19
C LYS A 453 22.96 25.18 11.55
N ILE A 454 22.46 25.94 12.53
CA ILE A 454 23.04 25.97 13.86
C ILE A 454 22.81 24.61 14.52
N ASP A 455 23.84 23.77 14.48
CA ASP A 455 23.81 22.45 15.09
C ASP A 455 23.96 22.58 16.61
N LEU A 456 22.82 22.51 17.30
CA LEU A 456 22.74 22.47 18.74
C LEU A 456 22.77 21.01 19.20
N ASP A 457 23.92 20.35 19.08
CA ASP A 457 24.20 19.13 19.85
C ASP A 457 24.01 19.44 21.35
N ILE A 458 22.86 19.04 21.90
CA ILE A 458 22.56 19.16 23.32
C ILE A 458 23.10 17.89 23.99
N GLU A 459 24.25 18.02 24.67
CA GLU A 459 24.75 16.96 25.54
C GLU A 459 23.75 16.70 26.70
N LYS A 460 23.74 15.47 27.24
CA LYS A 460 22.83 15.07 28.34
C LYS A 460 22.92 15.96 29.60
N ASN A 461 24.01 16.71 29.76
CA ASN A 461 24.14 17.77 30.76
C ASN A 461 24.19 19.13 30.05
N ILE A 462 23.18 19.96 30.29
CA ILE A 462 23.08 21.29 29.69
C ILE A 462 24.00 22.26 30.46
N ASP A 463 25.02 22.76 29.77
CA ASP A 463 25.84 23.90 30.22
C ASP A 463 25.32 25.18 29.54
N GLU A 464 24.57 25.98 30.29
CA GLU A 464 23.87 27.17 29.78
C GLU A 464 24.81 28.21 29.15
N GLU A 465 25.98 28.46 29.75
CA GLU A 465 26.96 29.42 29.21
C GLU A 465 27.58 28.92 27.91
N LYS A 466 27.93 27.63 27.82
CA LYS A 466 28.46 27.06 26.58
C LYS A 466 27.44 27.09 25.45
N LEU A 467 26.18 26.76 25.74
CA LEU A 467 25.11 26.80 24.74
C LEU A 467 24.91 28.22 24.21
N LYS A 468 24.85 29.22 25.11
CA LYS A 468 24.73 30.63 24.74
C LYS A 468 25.90 31.11 23.88
N ASN A 469 27.14 30.77 24.26
CA ASN A 469 28.33 31.12 23.48
C ASN A 469 28.37 30.43 22.11
N LYS A 470 27.89 29.18 22.00
CA LYS A 470 27.80 28.46 20.72
C LYS A 470 26.81 29.11 19.75
N ILE A 471 25.67 29.58 20.25
CA ILE A 471 24.67 30.32 19.44
C ILE A 471 25.25 31.67 18.99
N LEU A 472 25.77 32.47 19.93
CA LEU A 472 26.31 33.80 19.63
C LEU A 472 27.45 33.74 18.60
N SER A 473 28.39 32.82 18.79
CA SER A 473 29.51 32.63 17.85
C SER A 473 29.10 32.14 16.46
N HIS A 474 27.96 31.46 16.33
CA HIS A 474 27.41 31.11 15.01
C HIS A 474 26.76 32.31 14.33
N VAL A 475 25.95 33.08 15.07
CA VAL A 475 25.29 34.28 14.54
C VAL A 475 26.32 35.32 14.12
N GLU A 476 27.39 35.51 14.89
CA GLU A 476 28.50 36.42 14.54
C GLU A 476 29.25 36.00 13.26
N LYS A 477 29.22 34.72 12.87
CA LYS A 477 29.85 34.24 11.63
C LYS A 477 28.99 34.47 10.38
N ILE A 478 27.72 34.85 10.54
CA ILE A 478 26.83 35.12 9.41
C ILE A 478 27.14 36.52 8.88
N ASP A 479 27.79 36.59 7.72
CA ASP A 479 28.07 37.84 7.03
C ASP A 479 26.83 38.31 6.24
N CYS A 480 25.94 39.02 6.94
CA CYS A 480 24.71 39.55 6.36
C CYS A 480 24.96 40.48 5.17
N GLU A 481 26.01 41.30 5.21
CA GLU A 481 26.32 42.25 4.14
C GLU A 481 26.69 41.52 2.85
N LYS A 482 27.53 40.49 2.96
CA LYS A 482 27.90 39.64 1.84
C LYS A 482 26.68 38.90 1.27
N ILE A 483 25.83 38.32 2.12
CA ILE A 483 24.61 37.62 1.69
C ILE A 483 23.70 38.57 0.90
N ILE A 484 23.41 39.75 1.45
CA ILE A 484 22.54 40.74 0.79
C ILE A 484 23.13 41.13 -0.58
N LYS A 485 24.44 41.36 -0.65
CA LYS A 485 25.11 41.72 -1.90
C LYS A 485 25.03 40.61 -2.94
N GLU A 486 25.32 39.37 -2.56
CA GLU A 486 25.25 38.21 -3.47
C GLU A 486 23.82 37.99 -3.99
N VAL A 487 22.80 38.19 -3.15
CA VAL A 487 21.40 38.13 -3.60
C VAL A 487 21.10 39.27 -4.58
N LEU A 488 21.46 40.52 -4.26
CA LEU A 488 21.23 41.65 -5.15
C LEU A 488 21.85 41.41 -6.54
N ASP A 489 23.10 40.94 -6.57
CA ASP A 489 23.82 40.66 -7.82
C ASP A 489 23.10 39.59 -8.66
N LYS A 490 22.50 38.55 -8.06
CA LYS A 490 21.69 37.53 -8.78
C LYS A 490 20.48 38.12 -9.51
N PHE A 491 19.89 39.19 -8.97
CA PHE A 491 18.72 39.85 -9.56
C PHE A 491 19.11 40.99 -10.54
N GLU A 492 20.39 41.33 -10.70
CA GLU A 492 20.87 42.29 -11.69
C GLU A 492 21.15 41.62 -13.05
N THR A 493 20.09 41.06 -13.66
CA THR A 493 20.15 40.45 -14.99
C THR A 493 18.97 40.89 -15.86
N ASN A 494 19.22 41.01 -17.16
CA ASN A 494 18.19 41.16 -18.20
C ASN A 494 18.08 39.90 -19.09
N ASP A 495 18.82 38.84 -18.74
CA ASP A 495 18.71 37.56 -19.42
C ASP A 495 17.42 36.86 -18.98
N TYR A 496 16.56 36.51 -19.95
CA TYR A 496 15.25 35.94 -19.69
C TYR A 496 15.35 34.58 -18.98
N TYR A 497 16.32 33.75 -19.36
CA TYR A 497 16.49 32.44 -18.74
C TYR A 497 16.98 32.57 -17.29
N GLU A 498 17.94 33.46 -17.02
CA GLU A 498 18.39 33.73 -15.64
C GLU A 498 17.25 34.31 -14.78
N ILE A 499 16.36 35.13 -15.34
CA ILE A 499 15.16 35.61 -14.64
C ILE A 499 14.25 34.44 -14.25
N LEU A 500 14.00 33.48 -15.16
CA LEU A 500 13.18 32.31 -14.85
C LEU A 500 13.77 31.42 -13.74
N LYS A 501 15.06 31.54 -13.41
CA LYS A 501 15.68 30.80 -12.30
C LYS A 501 15.37 31.36 -10.92
N VAL A 502 15.06 32.66 -10.84
CA VAL A 502 14.91 33.38 -9.56
C VAL A 502 13.54 34.02 -9.38
N PHE A 503 12.66 33.92 -10.39
CA PHE A 503 11.39 34.62 -10.41
C PHE A 503 10.21 33.68 -10.13
N ASN A 504 9.80 33.64 -8.86
CA ASN A 504 8.63 32.90 -8.38
C ASN A 504 7.36 33.70 -8.67
N HIS A 505 6.62 33.34 -9.71
CA HIS A 505 5.34 33.96 -10.04
C HIS A 505 4.44 33.05 -10.89
N LYS A 506 3.74 32.13 -10.21
CA LYS A 506 2.71 31.24 -10.80
C LYS A 506 1.70 31.94 -11.73
N GLY A 507 1.42 33.23 -11.52
CA GLY A 507 0.51 34.03 -12.35
C GLY A 507 0.97 34.20 -13.81
N LEU A 508 2.26 34.04 -14.12
CA LEU A 508 2.77 34.15 -15.49
C LEU A 508 2.16 33.12 -16.44
N LEU A 509 1.87 31.92 -15.93
CA LEU A 509 1.29 30.84 -16.72
C LEU A 509 -0.15 31.15 -17.16
N ILE A 510 -0.81 32.09 -16.48
CA ILE A 510 -2.13 32.61 -16.85
C ILE A 510 -1.97 33.79 -17.81
N ASP A 511 -1.01 34.68 -17.56
CA ASP A 511 -0.79 35.87 -18.37
C ASP A 511 -0.40 35.54 -19.82
N ILE A 512 0.26 34.40 -20.05
CA ILE A 512 0.61 33.95 -21.41
C ILE A 512 -0.63 33.71 -22.29
N ASP A 513 -1.78 33.35 -21.73
CA ASP A 513 -3.01 33.15 -22.50
C ASP A 513 -3.45 34.45 -23.20
N GLU A 514 -3.25 35.62 -22.57
CA GLU A 514 -3.60 36.92 -23.14
C GLU A 514 -2.77 37.25 -24.38
N ILE A 515 -1.51 36.81 -24.44
CA ILE A 515 -0.63 37.00 -25.61
C ILE A 515 -1.20 36.29 -26.84
N PHE A 516 -1.86 35.16 -26.64
CA PHE A 516 -2.54 34.40 -27.69
C PHE A 516 -4.00 34.85 -27.90
N GLY A 517 -4.46 35.90 -27.20
CA GLY A 517 -5.82 36.42 -27.29
C GLY A 517 -6.87 35.52 -26.61
N TRP A 518 -6.44 34.63 -25.73
CA TRP A 518 -7.32 33.72 -25.02
C TRP A 518 -7.73 34.27 -23.66
N LYS A 519 -8.84 33.72 -23.12
CA LYS A 519 -9.21 33.96 -21.74
C LYS A 519 -8.19 33.28 -20.82
N LYS A 520 -7.78 34.00 -19.78
CA LYS A 520 -6.95 33.59 -18.64
C LYS A 520 -7.51 32.34 -17.93
N ASP A 521 -7.25 31.16 -18.46
CA ASP A 521 -7.78 29.87 -17.97
C ASP A 521 -6.79 28.70 -18.21
N TYR A 522 -5.49 28.99 -18.14
CA TYR A 522 -4.41 28.01 -18.33
C TYR A 522 -4.49 27.25 -19.66
N GLN A 523 -5.03 27.87 -20.72
CA GLN A 523 -5.26 27.19 -21.99
C GLN A 523 -3.94 26.75 -22.64
N TYR A 524 -2.92 27.60 -22.53
CA TYR A 524 -1.55 27.31 -22.95
C TYR A 524 -1.01 26.04 -22.30
N ALA A 525 -1.02 25.96 -20.97
CA ALA A 525 -0.52 24.81 -20.21
C ALA A 525 -1.30 23.52 -20.52
N LYS A 526 -2.65 23.60 -20.57
CA LYS A 526 -3.52 22.46 -20.92
C LYS A 526 -3.18 21.88 -22.29
N LYS A 527 -2.96 22.74 -23.30
CA LYS A 527 -2.60 22.31 -24.66
C LYS A 527 -1.19 21.70 -24.72
N ILE A 528 -0.21 22.26 -24.00
CA ILE A 528 1.14 21.66 -23.92
C ILE A 528 1.07 20.27 -23.31
N LEU A 529 0.39 20.12 -22.18
CA LEU A 529 0.21 18.83 -21.52
C LEU A 529 -0.49 17.83 -22.43
N HIS A 530 -1.49 18.24 -23.21
CA HIS A 530 -2.14 17.35 -24.17
C HIS A 530 -1.17 16.80 -25.22
N ASN A 531 -0.26 17.63 -25.75
CA ASN A 531 0.68 17.25 -26.80
C ASN A 531 1.94 16.51 -26.32
N LEU A 532 2.27 16.61 -25.04
CA LEU A 532 3.43 15.93 -24.43
C LEU A 532 3.43 14.41 -24.63
N ASN A 533 2.27 13.79 -24.88
CA ASN A 533 2.16 12.34 -25.15
C ASN A 533 2.42 11.96 -26.61
N THR A 534 2.31 12.91 -27.54
CA THR A 534 2.33 12.64 -28.99
C THR A 534 3.50 13.27 -29.72
N ASP A 535 4.19 14.23 -29.09
CA ASP A 535 5.23 15.05 -29.70
C ASP A 535 6.57 14.85 -28.95
N ASP A 536 7.43 14.01 -29.51
CA ASP A 536 8.72 13.65 -28.91
C ASP A 536 9.68 14.84 -28.80
N ASP A 537 9.58 15.82 -29.70
CA ASP A 537 10.44 17.00 -29.67
C ASP A 537 10.08 17.91 -28.49
N LEU A 538 8.79 18.10 -28.21
CA LEU A 538 8.35 18.78 -26.99
C LEU A 538 8.83 18.06 -25.72
N ARG A 539 8.73 16.72 -25.69
CA ARG A 539 9.22 15.92 -24.55
C ARG A 539 10.72 16.11 -24.34
N LYS A 540 11.52 16.11 -25.41
CA LYS A 540 12.98 16.36 -25.34
C LYS A 540 13.31 17.77 -24.83
N ILE A 541 12.53 18.78 -25.21
CA ILE A 541 12.72 20.15 -24.71
C ILE A 541 12.55 20.21 -23.18
N PHE A 542 11.51 19.58 -22.64
CA PHE A 542 11.30 19.52 -21.19
C PHE A 542 12.42 18.71 -20.51
N LEU A 543 12.75 17.52 -21.00
CA LEU A 543 13.79 16.67 -20.41
C LEU A 543 15.18 17.34 -20.40
N LYS A 544 15.52 18.12 -21.43
CA LYS A 544 16.78 18.89 -21.48
C LYS A 544 16.90 19.89 -20.34
N ASN A 545 15.78 20.45 -19.89
CA ASN A 545 15.72 21.48 -18.85
C ASN A 545 15.41 20.91 -17.46
N MET A 546 15.19 19.60 -17.33
CA MET A 546 15.04 18.94 -16.05
C MET A 546 16.40 18.74 -15.35
N PRO A 547 16.45 18.84 -14.01
CA PRO A 547 17.69 18.65 -13.24
C PRO A 547 18.08 17.17 -13.14
N PHE A 548 17.09 16.28 -13.32
CA PHE A 548 17.22 14.85 -13.28
C PHE A 548 17.21 14.33 -14.71
N LYS A 549 18.38 13.92 -15.21
CA LYS A 549 18.47 13.14 -16.45
C LYS A 549 18.28 11.68 -16.08
N ILE A 550 17.38 11.02 -16.78
CA ILE A 550 17.34 9.56 -16.80
C ILE A 550 18.66 9.14 -17.47
N GLU A 551 19.70 8.91 -16.69
CA GLU A 551 20.67 7.90 -17.09
C GLU A 551 19.83 6.63 -17.14
N SER A 552 19.59 6.15 -18.36
CA SER A 552 19.11 4.79 -18.55
C SER A 552 19.98 3.94 -17.66
N VAL A 553 19.38 3.32 -16.65
CA VAL A 553 20.02 2.24 -15.90
C VAL A 553 20.07 1.07 -16.88
N GLU A 554 20.95 1.17 -17.86
CA GLU A 554 21.54 0.05 -18.56
C GLU A 554 22.76 -0.33 -17.74
N GLU A 555 22.55 -1.26 -16.80
CA GLU A 555 23.25 -2.55 -16.72
C GLU A 555 22.67 -3.39 -15.58
#